data_AF-A0AAV6CBR3-F1
#
_entry.id   AF-A0AAV6CBR3-F1
#
_cell.length_a   1.000
_cell.length_b   1.000
_cell.length_c   1.000
_cell.angle_alpha   90.00
_cell.angle_beta   90.00
_cell.angle_gamma   90.00
#
_symmetry.space_group_name_H-M   'P 1'
#
loop_
_entity.id
_entity.type
_entity.pdbx_description
1 polymer ?
#
loop_
_entity_poly.entity_id
_entity_poly.type
_entity_poly.pdbx_seq_one_letter_code
_entity_poly.pdbx_strand_id
1 'polypeptide(L)'
;MQAVAKPTQSVVVDTQPRFNVVVAYEDVATSKRALQTCDLIAKTLGNDVYVSKSMWKFDVLRMPGMDALAASDADHADMIILAAHNDDIPSCVRSLIEHTPASQNKNPRALVALLDGLATTNSGGNGVRYLRDLASQRQMDFFCHTDAEDQA
;
A
#
# COMPACT_ATOMS: atom_id res chain seq x y z
N MET A 1 -39.11 32.48 30.38
CA MET A 1 -37.76 32.10 29.89
C MET A 1 -37.64 30.59 30.03
N GLN A 2 -37.67 29.83 28.92
CA GLN A 2 -37.36 28.39 28.94
C GLN A 2 -35.99 28.20 28.27
N ALA A 3 -35.09 27.53 28.99
CA ALA A 3 -33.82 27.08 28.44
C ALA A 3 -34.08 25.81 27.62
N VAL A 4 -33.91 25.91 26.31
CA VAL A 4 -33.97 24.75 25.41
C VAL A 4 -32.63 24.02 25.52
N ALA A 5 -32.66 22.80 26.08
CA ALA A 5 -31.51 21.91 26.09
C ALA A 5 -31.14 21.54 24.64
N LYS A 6 -29.87 21.77 24.27
CA LYS A 6 -29.33 21.32 22.98
C LYS A 6 -29.26 19.79 22.95
N PRO A 7 -29.60 19.13 21.83
CA PRO A 7 -29.49 17.68 21.74
C PRO A 7 -28.02 17.27 21.85
N THR A 8 -27.72 16.40 22.82
CA THR A 8 -26.44 15.69 22.89
C THR A 8 -26.35 14.77 21.69
N GLN A 9 -25.51 15.14 20.73
CA GLN A 9 -25.24 14.33 19.56
C GLN A 9 -24.39 13.14 20.01
N SER A 10 -24.99 11.96 20.07
CA SER A 10 -24.30 10.70 20.34
C SER A 10 -23.23 10.50 19.27
N VAL A 11 -21.96 10.54 19.68
CA VAL A 11 -20.83 10.16 18.84
C VAL A 11 -20.94 8.66 18.64
N VAL A 12 -21.52 8.23 17.52
CA VAL A 12 -21.42 6.86 17.04
C VAL A 12 -19.95 6.63 16.70
N VAL A 13 -19.24 5.95 17.60
CA VAL A 13 -17.89 5.46 17.32
C VAL A 13 -18.06 4.41 16.23
N ASP A 14 -17.52 4.70 15.05
CA ASP A 14 -17.42 3.77 13.95
C ASP A 14 -16.55 2.58 14.41
N THR A 15 -17.20 1.48 14.81
CA THR A 15 -16.57 0.26 15.33
C THR A 15 -16.11 -0.69 14.23
N GLN A 16 -16.16 -0.28 12.96
CA GLN A 16 -15.79 -1.14 11.85
C GLN A 16 -14.27 -1.39 11.84
N PRO A 17 -13.81 -2.66 11.80
CA PRO A 17 -12.39 -2.95 11.65
C PRO A 17 -11.85 -2.33 10.36
N ARG A 18 -10.63 -1.80 10.44
CA ARG A 18 -9.96 -1.13 9.32
C ARG A 18 -8.86 -2.00 8.75
N PHE A 19 -8.73 -1.97 7.43
CA PHE A 19 -7.60 -2.53 6.70
C PHE A 19 -6.87 -1.39 6.01
N ASN A 20 -5.66 -1.08 6.46
CA ASN A 20 -4.90 0.08 6.00
C ASN A 20 -3.97 -0.32 4.85
N VAL A 21 -4.17 0.31 3.69
CA VAL A 21 -3.35 0.12 2.50
C VAL A 21 -2.54 1.39 2.23
N VAL A 22 -1.23 1.24 2.15
CA VAL A 22 -0.34 2.29 1.63
C VAL A 22 -0.02 1.98 0.18
N VAL A 23 -0.21 2.95 -0.71
CA VAL A 23 0.05 2.82 -2.14
C VAL A 23 1.15 3.78 -2.53
N ALA A 24 2.33 3.25 -2.87
CA ALA A 24 3.39 3.99 -3.53
C ALA A 24 3.25 3.80 -5.05
N TYR A 25 3.11 4.90 -5.80
CA TYR A 25 2.87 4.82 -7.25
C TYR A 25 3.72 5.80 -8.05
N GLU A 26 4.07 5.41 -9.27
CA GLU A 26 4.92 6.20 -10.17
C GLU A 26 4.15 7.39 -10.78
N ASP A 27 2.97 7.12 -11.32
CA ASP A 27 2.22 8.03 -12.17
C ASP A 27 0.71 7.77 -12.15
N VAL A 28 -0.05 8.46 -13.01
CA VAL A 28 -1.51 8.32 -13.06
C VAL A 28 -1.92 6.90 -13.50
N ALA A 29 -1.23 6.29 -14.45
CA ALA A 29 -1.57 4.97 -14.96
C ALA A 29 -1.39 3.88 -13.89
N THR A 30 -0.23 3.87 -13.24
CA THR A 30 0.10 2.95 -12.14
C THR A 30 -0.80 3.16 -10.92
N SER A 31 -1.18 4.42 -10.61
CA SER A 31 -2.13 4.70 -9.52
C SER A 31 -3.51 4.08 -9.75
N LYS A 32 -4.02 4.12 -10.99
CA LYS A 32 -5.33 3.53 -11.33
C LYS A 32 -5.33 2.02 -11.11
N ARG A 33 -4.25 1.36 -11.50
CA ARG A 33 -4.08 -0.09 -11.28
C ARG A 33 -4.05 -0.45 -9.81
N ALA A 34 -3.26 0.29 -9.02
CA ALA A 34 -3.23 0.10 -7.58
C ALA A 34 -4.61 0.30 -6.93
N LEU A 35 -5.37 1.29 -7.39
CA LEU A 35 -6.75 1.51 -6.93
C LEU A 35 -7.68 0.37 -7.31
N GLN A 36 -7.57 -0.20 -8.51
CA GLN A 36 -8.32 -1.40 -8.90
C GLN A 36 -8.00 -2.59 -7.99
N THR A 37 -6.72 -2.79 -7.63
CA THR A 37 -6.32 -3.80 -6.64
C THR A 37 -6.93 -3.51 -5.27
N CYS A 38 -6.94 -2.25 -4.82
CA CYS A 38 -7.59 -1.87 -3.56
C CYS A 38 -9.10 -2.17 -3.57
N ASP A 39 -9.77 -1.95 -4.71
CA ASP A 39 -11.20 -2.23 -4.85
C ASP A 39 -11.49 -3.73 -4.85
N LEU A 40 -10.60 -4.56 -5.42
CA LEU A 40 -10.66 -6.02 -5.31
C LEU A 40 -10.45 -6.49 -3.87
N ILE A 41 -9.51 -5.87 -3.13
CA ILE A 41 -9.30 -6.16 -1.71
C ILE A 41 -10.55 -5.82 -0.90
N ALA A 42 -11.13 -4.63 -1.10
CA ALA A 42 -12.36 -4.23 -0.42
C ALA A 42 -13.52 -5.20 -0.70
N LYS A 43 -13.68 -5.63 -1.95
CA LYS A 43 -14.70 -6.65 -2.30
C LYS A 43 -14.43 -7.99 -1.63
N THR A 44 -13.16 -8.39 -1.52
CA THR A 44 -12.75 -9.65 -0.89
C THR A 44 -12.98 -9.65 0.62
N LEU A 45 -12.68 -8.54 1.29
CA LEU A 45 -12.87 -8.38 2.74
C LEU A 45 -14.35 -8.18 3.12
N GLY A 46 -15.18 -7.75 2.16
CA GLY A 46 -16.61 -7.54 2.35
C GLY A 46 -16.94 -6.21 3.05
N ASN A 47 -18.24 -5.97 3.24
CA ASN A 47 -18.74 -4.69 3.76
C ASN A 47 -18.49 -4.49 5.26
N ASP A 48 -17.97 -5.50 5.97
CA ASP A 48 -17.70 -5.46 7.40
C ASP A 48 -16.30 -4.93 7.73
N VAL A 49 -15.44 -4.71 6.72
CA VAL A 49 -14.09 -4.13 6.89
C VAL A 49 -13.94 -2.88 6.04
N TYR A 50 -13.54 -1.77 6.65
CA TYR A 50 -13.27 -0.53 5.94
C TYR A 50 -11.83 -0.51 5.41
N VAL A 51 -11.66 -0.46 4.09
CA VAL A 51 -10.34 -0.33 3.46
C VAL A 51 -9.94 1.14 3.38
N SER A 52 -8.97 1.54 4.21
CA SER A 52 -8.34 2.86 4.16
C SER A 52 -7.16 2.86 3.17
N LYS A 53 -6.95 3.96 2.45
CA LYS A 53 -5.92 4.07 1.41
C LYS A 53 -5.09 5.35 1.62
N SER A 54 -3.79 5.22 1.83
CA SER A 54 -2.83 6.33 1.81
C SER A 54 -2.05 6.30 0.50
N MET A 55 -2.15 7.37 -0.30
CA MET A 55 -1.62 7.42 -1.66
C MET A 55 -0.37 8.30 -1.75
N TRP A 56 0.76 7.70 -2.14
CA TRP A 56 2.07 8.34 -2.21
C TRP A 56 2.67 8.27 -3.61
N LYS A 57 2.67 9.39 -4.34
CA LYS A 57 3.37 9.47 -5.63
C LYS A 57 4.88 9.48 -5.40
N PHE A 58 5.66 8.82 -6.25
CA PHE A 58 7.13 8.80 -6.12
C PHE A 58 7.74 10.19 -6.08
N ASP A 59 7.26 11.13 -6.91
CA ASP A 59 7.74 12.52 -6.89
C ASP A 59 7.47 13.21 -5.55
N VAL A 60 6.35 12.87 -4.89
CA VAL A 60 6.01 13.40 -3.57
C VAL A 60 6.93 12.79 -2.51
N LEU A 61 7.17 11.47 -2.57
CA LEU A 61 8.09 10.78 -1.65
C LEU A 61 9.54 11.28 -1.73
N ARG A 62 9.94 11.87 -2.86
CA ARG A 62 11.26 12.50 -3.03
C ARG A 62 11.35 13.88 -2.38
N MET A 63 10.22 14.51 -2.03
CA MET A 63 10.24 15.81 -1.38
C MET A 63 10.70 15.67 0.08
N PRO A 64 11.56 16.58 0.58
CA PRO A 64 12.04 16.53 1.95
C PRO A 64 10.89 16.46 2.98
N GLY A 65 10.96 15.48 3.89
CA GLY A 65 10.00 15.29 4.97
C GLY A 65 8.73 14.52 4.60
N MET A 66 8.49 14.24 3.31
CA MET A 66 7.36 13.41 2.89
C MET A 66 7.63 11.92 3.12
N ASP A 67 8.89 11.52 3.05
CA ASP A 67 9.37 10.18 3.42
C ASP A 67 8.97 9.81 4.85
N ALA A 68 9.11 10.73 5.81
CA ALA A 68 8.73 10.51 7.20
C ALA A 68 7.21 10.35 7.38
N LEU A 69 6.40 11.15 6.65
CA LEU A 69 4.95 11.02 6.67
C LEU A 69 4.50 9.70 6.06
N ALA A 70 5.09 9.32 4.93
CA ALA A 70 4.80 8.05 4.29
C ALA A 70 5.23 6.85 5.14
N ALA A 71 6.38 6.95 5.83
CA ALA A 71 6.81 5.94 6.79
C ALA A 71 5.81 5.82 7.94
N SER A 72 5.30 6.94 8.47
CA SER A 72 4.24 6.90 9.49
C SER A 72 2.97 6.21 9.01
N ASP A 73 2.58 6.40 7.74
CA ASP A 73 1.45 5.66 7.16
C ASP A 73 1.76 4.16 7.02
N ALA A 74 2.98 3.83 6.56
CA ALA A 74 3.44 2.45 6.39
C ALA A 74 3.57 1.70 7.72
N ASP A 75 3.87 2.41 8.81
CA ASP A 75 3.92 1.87 10.17
C ASP A 75 2.56 1.36 10.65
N HIS A 76 1.46 1.87 10.09
CA HIS A 76 0.10 1.43 10.39
C HIS A 76 -0.53 0.59 9.28
N ALA A 77 0.21 0.31 8.20
CA ALA A 77 -0.27 -0.45 7.06
C ALA A 77 -0.37 -1.94 7.38
N ASP A 78 -1.48 -2.54 6.93
CA ASP A 78 -1.63 -3.99 6.81
C ASP A 78 -1.13 -4.47 5.44
N MET A 79 -1.11 -3.58 4.45
CA MET A 79 -0.57 -3.84 3.11
C MET A 79 0.11 -2.60 2.52
N ILE A 80 1.26 -2.81 1.88
CA ILE A 80 1.96 -1.83 1.06
C ILE A 80 1.87 -2.30 -0.40
N ILE A 81 1.30 -1.46 -1.27
CA ILE A 81 1.27 -1.68 -2.72
C ILE A 81 2.28 -0.75 -3.37
N LEU A 82 3.18 -1.31 -4.16
CA LEU A 82 4.10 -0.59 -5.03
C LEU A 82 3.65 -0.77 -6.47
N ALA A 83 3.25 0.31 -7.13
CA ALA A 83 2.85 0.31 -8.53
C ALA A 83 3.83 1.12 -9.39
N ALA A 84 4.50 0.46 -10.31
CA ALA A 84 5.52 1.06 -11.17
C ALA A 84 5.52 0.42 -12.57
N HIS A 85 6.10 1.10 -13.55
CA HIS A 85 6.22 0.56 -14.90
C HIS A 85 7.35 -0.46 -15.07
N ASN A 86 8.32 -0.49 -14.17
CA ASN A 86 9.47 -1.37 -14.26
C ASN A 86 9.93 -1.79 -12.86
N ASP A 87 10.95 -2.63 -12.80
CA ASP A 87 11.56 -3.04 -11.55
C ASP A 87 12.66 -2.07 -11.06
N ASP A 88 12.84 -0.90 -11.68
CA ASP A 88 13.75 0.12 -11.17
C ASP A 88 13.12 0.89 -10.00
N ILE A 89 13.25 0.31 -8.80
CA ILE A 89 12.62 0.84 -7.61
C ILE A 89 13.39 2.07 -7.12
N PRO A 90 12.78 3.27 -7.08
CA PRO A 90 13.46 4.47 -6.60
C PRO A 90 13.84 4.35 -5.13
N SER A 91 14.95 4.99 -4.73
CA SER A 91 15.43 4.98 -3.33
C SER A 91 14.37 5.43 -2.32
N CYS A 92 13.54 6.42 -2.66
CA CYS A 92 12.46 6.88 -1.78
C CYS A 92 11.44 5.79 -1.42
N VAL A 93 11.15 4.87 -2.35
CA VAL A 93 10.27 3.71 -2.11
C VAL A 93 10.99 2.66 -1.26
N ARG A 94 12.30 2.47 -1.50
CA ARG A 94 13.11 1.55 -0.70
C ARG A 94 13.12 1.99 0.77
N SER A 95 13.41 3.27 1.00
CA SER A 95 13.39 3.87 2.33
C SER A 95 12.03 3.71 3.01
N LEU A 96 10.92 3.93 2.29
CA LEU A 96 9.58 3.72 2.84
C LEU A 96 9.39 2.31 3.45
N ILE A 97 9.77 1.26 2.69
CA ILE A 97 9.64 -0.13 3.13
C ILE A 97 10.68 -0.45 4.24
N GLU A 98 11.89 0.10 4.13
CA GLU A 98 12.95 -0.06 5.14
C GLU A 98 12.64 0.65 6.46
N HIS A 99 11.81 1.70 6.46
CA HIS A 99 11.38 2.35 7.69
C HIS A 99 10.20 1.64 8.36
N THR A 100 9.49 0.81 7.61
CA THR A 100 8.38 0.04 8.16
C THR A 100 8.90 -0.97 9.21
N PRO A 101 8.33 -1.01 10.43
CA PRO A 101 8.77 -1.94 11.45
C PRO A 101 8.52 -3.38 11.01
N ALA A 102 9.44 -4.27 11.35
CA ALA A 102 9.23 -5.70 11.15
C ALA A 102 7.98 -6.14 11.94
N SER A 103 7.15 -7.00 11.35
CA SER A 103 5.92 -7.42 12.01
C SER A 103 6.24 -8.29 13.23
N GLN A 104 6.19 -7.70 14.43
CA GLN A 104 6.42 -8.41 15.69
C GLN A 104 5.16 -9.10 16.23
N ASN A 105 4.45 -9.86 15.38
CA ASN A 105 3.29 -10.69 15.73
C ASN A 105 1.94 -9.99 15.92
N LYS A 106 1.76 -8.74 15.47
CA LYS A 106 0.48 -8.02 15.67
C LYS A 106 -0.45 -7.93 14.46
N ASN A 107 0.03 -8.01 13.22
CA ASN A 107 -0.77 -8.20 12.00
C ASN A 107 0.13 -8.71 10.86
N PRO A 108 -0.31 -9.67 10.02
CA PRO A 108 0.42 -10.00 8.79
C PRO A 108 0.49 -8.74 7.91
N ARG A 109 1.70 -8.42 7.44
CA ARG A 109 1.95 -7.30 6.53
C ARG A 109 2.28 -7.86 5.17
N ALA A 110 1.62 -7.35 4.13
CA ALA A 110 1.91 -7.75 2.76
C ALA A 110 2.60 -6.62 1.99
N LEU A 111 3.64 -6.96 1.21
CA LEU A 111 4.20 -6.12 0.16
C LEU A 111 3.75 -6.65 -1.20
N VAL A 112 3.01 -5.84 -1.95
CA VAL A 112 2.49 -6.17 -3.28
C VAL A 112 3.19 -5.29 -4.31
N ALA A 113 3.93 -5.90 -5.23
CA ALA A 113 4.52 -5.21 -6.38
C ALA A 113 3.64 -5.40 -7.62
N LEU A 114 3.13 -4.31 -8.19
CA LEU A 114 2.37 -4.25 -9.44
C LEU A 114 3.26 -3.61 -10.50
N LEU A 115 3.88 -4.43 -11.37
CA LEU A 115 4.87 -3.97 -12.34
C LEU A 115 4.42 -4.23 -13.79
N ASP A 116 4.66 -3.28 -14.68
CA ASP A 116 4.55 -3.54 -16.13
C ASP A 116 5.74 -4.37 -16.64
N GLY A 117 5.50 -5.31 -17.56
CA GLY A 117 6.55 -5.73 -18.48
C GLY A 117 7.59 -6.75 -17.99
N LEU A 118 7.34 -7.57 -16.96
CA LEU A 118 8.21 -8.76 -16.72
C LEU A 118 8.06 -9.88 -17.77
N ALA A 119 7.34 -9.60 -18.88
CA ALA A 119 6.87 -10.60 -19.85
C ALA A 119 7.96 -11.35 -20.65
N THR A 120 9.26 -11.15 -20.41
CA THR A 120 10.29 -11.88 -21.21
C THR A 120 11.46 -12.48 -20.45
N THR A 121 11.56 -12.36 -19.13
CA THR A 121 12.60 -13.09 -18.39
C THR A 121 12.02 -13.77 -17.17
N ASN A 122 11.99 -15.11 -17.19
CA ASN A 122 11.73 -16.01 -16.06
C ASN A 122 12.69 -15.83 -14.85
N SER A 123 13.48 -14.77 -14.86
CA SER A 123 14.31 -14.29 -13.78
C SER A 123 13.72 -12.95 -13.39
N GLY A 124 12.93 -12.90 -12.30
CA GLY A 124 12.47 -11.64 -11.74
C GLY A 124 13.66 -10.68 -11.68
N GLY A 125 13.51 -9.51 -12.28
CA GLY A 125 14.61 -8.55 -12.40
C GLY A 125 15.19 -8.17 -11.05
N ASN A 126 16.34 -7.50 -11.05
CA ASN A 126 17.07 -7.16 -9.83
C ASN A 126 16.18 -6.43 -8.81
N GLY A 127 15.22 -5.63 -9.29
CA GLY A 127 14.25 -4.95 -8.44
C GLY A 127 13.28 -5.87 -7.73
N VAL A 128 12.68 -6.84 -8.44
CA VAL A 128 11.74 -7.79 -7.85
C VAL A 128 12.42 -8.66 -6.81
N ARG A 129 13.64 -9.12 -7.10
CA ARG A 129 14.45 -9.86 -6.14
C ARG A 129 14.75 -9.02 -4.91
N TYR A 130 15.18 -7.77 -5.10
CA TYR A 130 15.44 -6.84 -4.01
C TYR A 130 14.18 -6.60 -3.14
N LEU A 131 13.01 -6.38 -3.75
CA LEU A 131 11.75 -6.20 -3.02
C LEU A 131 11.37 -7.46 -2.23
N ARG A 132 11.58 -8.64 -2.80
CA ARG A 132 11.35 -9.92 -2.11
C ARG A 132 12.29 -10.10 -0.92
N ASP A 133 13.57 -9.80 -1.10
CA ASP A 133 14.56 -9.88 -0.03
C ASP A 133 14.22 -8.88 1.08
N LEU A 134 13.78 -7.67 0.72
CA LEU A 134 13.37 -6.64 1.66
C LEU A 134 12.09 -7.03 2.42
N ALA A 135 11.07 -7.57 1.74
CA ALA A 135 9.88 -8.11 2.39
C ALA A 135 10.22 -9.23 3.37
N SER A 136 11.12 -10.13 2.98
CA SER A 136 11.58 -11.24 3.83
C SER A 136 12.27 -10.75 5.09
N GLN A 137 13.15 -9.74 4.97
CA GLN A 137 13.83 -9.10 6.12
C GLN A 137 12.84 -8.44 7.09
N ARG A 138 11.68 -7.99 6.59
CA ARG A 138 10.63 -7.33 7.37
C ARG A 138 9.50 -8.26 7.82
N GLN A 139 9.62 -9.56 7.54
CA GLN A 139 8.59 -10.57 7.84
C GLN A 139 7.25 -10.21 7.19
N MET A 140 7.31 -9.72 5.94
CA MET A 140 6.15 -9.41 5.12
C MET A 140 5.93 -10.51 4.09
N ASP A 141 4.67 -10.84 3.81
CA ASP A 141 4.31 -11.65 2.66
C ASP A 141 4.56 -10.85 1.37
N PHE A 142 5.23 -11.45 0.39
CA PHE A 142 5.54 -10.78 -0.87
C PHE A 142 4.72 -11.34 -2.01
N PHE A 143 3.99 -10.45 -2.70
CA PHE A 143 3.26 -10.75 -3.92
C PHE A 143 3.78 -9.88 -5.05
N CYS A 144 3.96 -10.46 -6.22
CA CYS A 144 4.30 -9.71 -7.42
C CYS A 144 3.29 -10.05 -8.50
N HIS A 145 2.57 -9.04 -8.98
CA HIS A 145 1.72 -9.15 -10.15
C HIS A 145 2.38 -8.40 -11.29
N THR A 146 2.37 -9.04 -12.43
CA THR A 146 2.87 -8.51 -13.68
C THR A 146 1.73 -8.59 -14.65
N ASP A 147 1.39 -7.46 -15.27
CA ASP A 147 0.45 -7.47 -16.38
C ASP A 147 1.21 -8.16 -17.54
N ALA A 148 1.14 -9.49 -17.58
CA ALA A 148 1.37 -10.20 -18.82
C ALA A 148 0.21 -9.77 -19.71
N GLU A 149 0.50 -9.16 -20.85
CA GLU A 149 -0.51 -9.02 -21.88
C GLU A 149 -1.08 -10.41 -22.13
N ASP A 150 -2.30 -10.67 -21.65
CA ASP A 150 -3.19 -11.65 -22.25
C ASP A 150 -3.43 -11.15 -23.68
N GLN A 151 -2.49 -11.46 -24.57
CA GLN A 151 -2.66 -11.31 -26.01
C GLN A 151 -3.70 -12.35 -26.43
N ALA A 152 -4.96 -11.90 -26.46
CA ALA A 152 -6.04 -12.55 -27.17
C ALA A 152 -5.94 -12.29 -28.69
#